data_AF-A0A1A9GMZ3-F1
#
_entry.id   AF-A0A1A9GMZ3-F1
#
_cell.length_a   1.000
_cell.length_b   1.000
_cell.length_c   1.000
_cell.angle_alpha   90.00
_cell.angle_beta   90.00
_cell.angle_gamma   90.00
#
_symmetry.space_group_name_H-M   'P 1'
#
loop_
_entity.id
_entity.type
_entity.pdbx_description
1 polymer ?
#
loop_
_entity_poly.entity_id
_entity_poly.type
_entity_poly.pdbx_seq_one_letter_code
_entity_poly.pdbx_strand_id
1 'polypeptide(L)'
;MLVARRELFANRVPDVPGGGTVAYVNDDAHRYVADPAQREEGGTPAIIESIRAGLVFGLKQAVGTDTIREQEERHLARAVAAWQEEPALEILGSLEARRLSIVSFVVRSPSGRYLHHNFVVALLNDLFGIQSRGGCSCAGPYGHRLLGIDLERSQEFEREIAGGCEGIKPGWVRVNFNYFVSDTVVDYLVEAVRMVAHDGWRLLGDYRFEVATGLWRHREGLVEPPLSLRQISYAGGVPQMPQHRESGGEKLLDEHLRDARALLAAAQGPDLAAHPGQVSADFEHLRWFDLPAQCLT
;
A
#
# COMPACT_ATOMS: atom_id res chain seq x y z
N MET A 1 4.11 -0.16 20.43
CA MET A 1 5.12 -0.06 21.52
C MET A 1 5.69 1.34 21.48
N LEU A 2 5.43 2.14 22.52
CA LEU A 2 6.10 3.41 22.72
C LEU A 2 7.37 3.15 23.53
N VAL A 3 8.50 3.67 23.07
CA VAL A 3 9.73 3.69 23.86
C VAL A 3 10.03 5.14 24.16
N ALA A 4 9.98 5.50 25.44
CA ALA A 4 10.20 6.86 25.90
C ALA A 4 11.04 6.86 27.17
N ARG A 5 11.77 7.95 27.40
CA ARG A 5 12.55 8.11 28.62
C ARG A 5 11.60 8.25 29.80
N ARG A 6 11.88 7.52 30.88
CA ARG A 6 11.05 7.52 32.09
C ARG A 6 10.82 8.93 32.67
N GLU A 7 11.84 9.79 32.58
CA GLU A 7 11.79 11.19 33.06
C GLU A 7 10.72 12.06 32.39
N LEU A 8 10.22 11.67 31.21
CA LEU A 8 9.17 12.39 30.51
C LEU A 8 7.77 12.10 31.08
N PHE A 9 7.60 11.04 31.87
CA PHE A 9 6.31 10.64 32.45
C PHE A 9 6.05 11.34 33.80
N ALA A 10 6.12 12.67 33.79
CA ALA A 10 5.91 13.52 34.97
C ALA A 10 4.42 13.80 35.26
N ASN A 11 3.53 13.44 34.34
CA ASN A 11 2.09 13.67 34.49
C ASN A 11 1.53 12.95 35.72
N ARG A 12 0.70 13.66 36.49
CA ARG A 12 0.04 13.10 37.68
C ARG A 12 -1.14 12.20 37.32
N VAL A 13 -1.75 12.45 36.16
CA VAL A 13 -2.91 11.74 35.63
C VAL A 13 -2.48 11.06 34.31
N PRO A 14 -2.83 9.78 34.08
CA PRO A 14 -2.55 9.13 32.81
C PRO A 14 -3.39 9.70 31.67
N ASP A 15 -2.97 9.40 30.44
CA ASP A 15 -3.71 9.76 29.23
C ASP A 15 -5.11 9.12 29.21
N VAL A 16 -5.21 7.85 29.60
CA VAL A 16 -6.48 7.11 29.71
C VAL A 16 -6.66 6.58 31.13
N PRO A 17 -7.32 7.32 32.04
CA PRO A 17 -7.70 6.81 33.35
C PRO A 17 -8.69 5.65 33.25
N GLY A 18 -8.47 4.60 34.02
CA GLY A 18 -9.36 3.44 34.04
C GLY A 18 -8.94 2.39 35.05
N GLY A 19 -9.62 1.24 35.03
CA GLY A 19 -9.16 0.06 35.78
C GLY A 19 -7.70 -0.26 35.44
N GLY A 20 -6.92 -0.71 36.41
CA GLY A 20 -5.49 -1.02 36.21
C GLY A 20 -4.54 0.16 36.39
N THR A 21 -4.98 1.42 36.17
CA THR A 21 -4.14 2.61 36.39
C THR A 21 -4.21 3.15 37.82
N VAL A 22 -5.25 2.79 38.56
CA VAL A 22 -5.47 3.22 39.94
C VAL A 22 -4.94 2.18 40.94
N ALA A 23 -4.18 2.65 41.92
CA ALA A 23 -3.81 1.89 43.11
C ALA A 23 -4.95 1.87 44.15
N TYR A 24 -5.75 2.94 44.19
CA TYR A 24 -6.89 3.06 45.10
C TYR A 24 -7.90 4.09 44.56
N VAL A 25 -9.19 3.86 44.82
CA VAL A 25 -10.27 4.79 44.50
C VAL A 25 -11.40 4.63 45.51
N ASN A 26 -12.00 5.75 45.91
CA ASN A 26 -13.28 5.84 46.62
C ASN A 26 -14.06 7.06 46.09
N ASP A 27 -15.20 7.36 46.71
CA ASP A 27 -16.10 8.43 46.25
C ASP A 27 -15.46 9.83 46.28
N ASP A 28 -14.46 10.06 47.14
CA ASP A 28 -13.86 11.37 47.38
C ASP A 28 -12.44 11.52 46.82
N ALA A 29 -11.75 10.40 46.53
CA ALA A 29 -10.32 10.39 46.21
C ALA A 29 -9.90 9.19 45.37
N HIS A 30 -8.81 9.37 44.63
CA HIS A 30 -8.13 8.30 43.93
C HIS A 30 -6.61 8.49 44.00
N ARG A 31 -5.89 7.40 43.81
CA ARG A 31 -4.44 7.37 43.70
C ARG A 31 -4.05 6.50 42.52
N TYR A 32 -3.33 7.05 41.57
CA TYR A 32 -2.77 6.29 40.46
C TYR A 32 -1.54 5.48 40.90
N VAL A 33 -1.28 4.40 40.17
CA VAL A 33 -0.05 3.60 40.34
C VAL A 33 1.19 4.45 40.01
N ALA A 34 2.29 4.19 40.71
CA ALA A 34 3.52 4.98 40.56
C ALA A 34 4.36 4.57 39.35
N ASP A 35 4.19 3.33 38.87
CA ASP A 35 4.89 2.85 37.69
C ASP A 35 4.28 3.48 36.42
N PRO A 36 5.06 4.23 35.63
CA PRO A 36 4.52 4.90 34.46
C PRO A 36 3.98 3.96 33.39
N ALA A 37 4.58 2.78 33.19
CA ALA A 37 4.11 1.85 32.16
C ALA A 37 2.71 1.33 32.52
N GLN A 38 2.53 0.86 33.76
CA GLN A 38 1.22 0.44 34.24
C GLN A 38 0.20 1.60 34.27
N ARG A 39 0.65 2.80 34.63
CA ARG A 39 -0.24 3.97 34.75
C ARG A 39 -0.84 4.37 33.40
N GLU A 40 -0.10 4.26 32.30
CA GLU A 40 -0.56 4.63 30.95
C GLU A 40 -1.30 3.49 30.21
N GLU A 41 -1.53 2.34 30.85
CA GLU A 41 -2.23 1.18 30.27
C GLU A 41 -3.64 1.00 30.86
N GLY A 42 -4.47 2.04 30.77
CA GLY A 42 -5.82 2.00 31.33
C GLY A 42 -6.75 0.99 30.67
N GLY A 43 -7.49 0.28 31.52
CA GLY A 43 -8.44 -0.76 31.11
C GLY A 43 -7.86 -2.17 31.20
N THR A 44 -8.54 -3.12 30.58
CA THR A 44 -8.04 -4.49 30.45
C THR A 44 -6.86 -4.49 29.46
N PRO A 45 -5.67 -4.96 29.84
CA PRO A 45 -4.53 -4.98 28.93
C PRO A 45 -4.79 -5.86 27.70
N ALA A 46 -4.11 -5.55 26.61
CA ALA A 46 -4.10 -6.35 25.38
C ALA A 46 -3.24 -7.62 25.57
N ILE A 47 -3.67 -8.54 26.44
CA ILE A 47 -2.87 -9.68 26.92
C ILE A 47 -2.46 -10.58 25.77
N ILE A 48 -3.40 -10.97 24.90
CA ILE A 48 -3.14 -11.89 23.78
C ILE A 48 -2.22 -11.22 22.76
N GLU A 49 -2.43 -9.94 22.48
CA GLU A 49 -1.61 -9.11 21.61
C GLU A 49 -0.18 -9.00 22.15
N SER A 50 -0.03 -8.81 23.46
CA SER A 50 1.27 -8.70 24.14
C SER A 50 2.05 -10.02 24.09
N ILE A 51 1.38 -11.16 24.33
CA ILE A 51 1.98 -12.48 24.19
C ILE A 51 2.42 -12.71 22.75
N ARG A 52 1.56 -12.44 21.77
CA ARG A 52 1.88 -12.57 20.34
C ARG A 52 3.05 -11.67 19.94
N ALA A 53 3.08 -10.43 20.42
CA ALA A 53 4.19 -9.51 20.20
C ALA A 53 5.50 -10.10 20.76
N GLY A 54 5.49 -10.60 22.00
CA GLY A 54 6.64 -11.27 22.61
C GLY A 54 7.17 -12.44 21.78
N LEU A 55 6.27 -13.29 21.26
CA LEU A 55 6.64 -14.41 20.37
C LEU A 55 7.27 -13.91 19.05
N VAL A 56 6.74 -12.84 18.46
CA VAL A 56 7.31 -12.23 17.24
C VAL A 56 8.71 -11.66 17.51
N PHE A 57 8.92 -11.03 18.66
CA PHE A 57 10.27 -10.58 19.07
C PHE A 57 11.24 -11.75 19.24
N GLY A 58 10.78 -12.85 19.86
CA GLY A 58 11.57 -14.08 19.99
C GLY A 58 11.95 -14.68 18.63
N LEU A 59 11.01 -14.75 17.69
CA LEU A 59 11.29 -15.19 16.31
C LEU A 59 12.31 -14.27 15.62
N LYS A 60 12.13 -12.95 15.70
CA LYS A 60 13.07 -11.98 15.13
C LYS A 60 14.48 -12.13 15.71
N GLN A 61 14.60 -12.40 17.02
CA GLN A 61 15.89 -12.66 17.66
C GLN A 61 16.51 -13.98 17.17
N ALA A 62 15.71 -15.02 16.99
CA ALA A 62 16.17 -16.31 16.48
C ALA A 62 16.68 -16.24 15.03
N VAL A 63 16.02 -15.47 14.16
CA VAL A 63 16.49 -15.21 12.79
C VAL A 63 17.75 -14.33 12.78
N GLY A 64 17.79 -13.34 13.67
CA GLY A 64 18.89 -12.38 13.78
C GLY A 64 18.72 -11.17 12.86
N THR A 65 19.01 -9.97 13.39
CA THR A 65 18.84 -8.71 12.64
C THR A 65 19.82 -8.56 11.48
N ASP A 66 21.00 -9.18 11.58
CA ASP A 66 21.99 -9.13 10.50
C ASP A 66 21.55 -9.96 9.31
N THR A 67 21.05 -11.18 9.55
CA THR A 67 20.44 -12.03 8.51
C THR A 67 19.26 -11.33 7.82
N ILE A 68 18.35 -10.72 8.59
CA ILE A 68 17.20 -9.99 8.04
C ILE A 68 17.68 -8.87 7.12
N ARG A 69 18.64 -8.07 7.60
CA ARG A 69 19.21 -6.96 6.85
C ARG A 69 19.91 -7.41 5.57
N GLU A 70 20.72 -8.47 5.64
CA GLU A 70 21.44 -9.01 4.48
C GLU A 70 20.47 -9.46 3.38
N GLN A 71 19.41 -10.19 3.74
CA GLN A 71 18.40 -10.62 2.78
C GLN A 71 17.61 -9.44 2.19
N GLU A 72 17.20 -8.49 3.03
CA GLU A 72 16.49 -7.29 2.59
C GLU A 72 17.33 -6.43 1.64
N GLU A 73 18.61 -6.21 1.96
CA GLU A 73 19.56 -5.46 1.11
C GLU A 73 19.82 -6.19 -0.21
N ARG A 74 19.95 -7.53 -0.18
CA ARG A 74 20.12 -8.36 -1.39
C ARG A 74 18.92 -8.27 -2.33
N HIS A 75 17.70 -8.39 -1.79
CA HIS A 75 16.47 -8.28 -2.59
C HIS A 75 16.28 -6.86 -3.14
N LEU A 76 16.54 -5.84 -2.32
CA LEU A 76 16.47 -4.44 -2.73
C LEU A 76 17.45 -4.14 -3.86
N ALA A 77 18.71 -4.56 -3.73
CA ALA A 77 19.74 -4.32 -4.74
C ALA A 77 19.35 -4.92 -6.10
N ARG A 78 18.80 -6.15 -6.07
CA ARG A 78 18.30 -6.84 -7.28
C ARG A 78 17.16 -6.06 -7.95
N ALA A 79 16.17 -5.61 -7.17
CA ALA A 79 15.03 -4.87 -7.70
C ALA A 79 15.46 -3.49 -8.25
N VAL A 80 16.29 -2.75 -7.52
CA VAL A 80 16.79 -1.43 -7.94
C VAL A 80 17.61 -1.56 -9.23
N ALA A 81 18.50 -2.54 -9.32
CA ALA A 81 19.31 -2.76 -10.53
C ALA A 81 18.42 -2.98 -11.76
N ALA A 82 17.41 -3.85 -11.65
CA ALA A 82 16.51 -4.14 -12.77
C ALA A 82 15.60 -2.96 -13.14
N TRP A 83 15.13 -2.20 -12.15
CA TRP A 83 14.19 -1.10 -12.37
C TRP A 83 14.87 0.21 -12.81
N GLN A 84 16.16 0.39 -12.53
CA GLN A 84 16.92 1.50 -13.11
C GLN A 84 17.13 1.37 -14.63
N GLU A 85 17.07 0.14 -15.15
CA GLU A 85 17.14 -0.13 -16.59
C GLU A 85 15.81 0.07 -17.31
N GLU A 86 14.70 0.29 -16.57
CA GLU A 86 13.36 0.45 -17.14
C GLU A 86 13.01 1.94 -17.33
N PRO A 87 13.02 2.49 -18.56
CA PRO A 87 12.88 3.94 -18.79
C PRO A 87 11.52 4.51 -18.37
N ALA A 88 10.48 3.67 -18.39
CA ALA A 88 9.13 4.05 -17.97
C ALA A 88 9.00 4.11 -16.43
N LEU A 89 9.95 3.56 -15.67
CA LEU A 89 9.86 3.48 -14.22
C LEU A 89 10.80 4.48 -13.55
N GLU A 90 10.27 5.29 -12.64
CA GLU A 90 11.07 6.19 -11.81
C GLU A 90 10.99 5.78 -10.34
N ILE A 91 12.13 5.40 -9.76
CA ILE A 91 12.24 5.13 -8.33
C ILE A 91 12.32 6.44 -7.58
N LEU A 92 11.44 6.62 -6.59
CA LEU A 92 11.42 7.79 -5.74
C LEU A 92 12.34 7.65 -4.52
N GLY A 93 12.96 8.78 -4.14
CA GLY A 93 13.87 8.89 -3.01
C GLY A 93 15.32 8.56 -3.35
N SER A 94 16.21 8.73 -2.37
CA SER A 94 17.64 8.48 -2.57
C SER A 94 17.92 6.98 -2.73
N LEU A 95 18.75 6.64 -3.71
CA LEU A 95 19.28 5.29 -3.92
C LEU A 95 20.61 5.06 -3.18
N GLU A 96 21.23 6.13 -2.68
CA GLU A 96 22.50 6.08 -1.94
C GLU A 96 22.29 5.98 -0.42
N ALA A 97 21.16 6.50 0.07
CA ALA A 97 20.84 6.44 1.48
C ALA A 97 20.46 5.02 1.92
N ARG A 98 20.89 4.65 3.13
CA ARG A 98 20.42 3.42 3.77
C ARG A 98 18.91 3.44 3.90
N ARG A 99 18.25 2.39 3.41
CA ARG A 99 16.79 2.29 3.35
C ARG A 99 16.32 0.88 3.70
N LEU A 100 15.06 0.78 4.08
CA LEU A 100 14.37 -0.50 4.18
C LEU A 100 14.15 -1.07 2.78
N SER A 101 13.87 -2.37 2.68
CA SER A 101 13.51 -3.05 1.43
C SER A 101 12.07 -2.72 1.00
N ILE A 102 11.83 -1.43 0.83
CA ILE A 102 10.58 -0.81 0.42
C ILE A 102 10.93 0.15 -0.71
N VAL A 103 10.29 -0.03 -1.85
CA VAL A 103 10.53 0.78 -3.04
C VAL A 103 9.25 1.51 -3.41
N SER A 104 9.38 2.81 -3.61
CA SER A 104 8.33 3.70 -4.06
C SER A 104 8.67 4.15 -5.47
N PHE A 105 7.73 4.07 -6.39
CA PHE A 105 7.97 4.41 -7.79
C PHE A 105 6.72 4.99 -8.45
N VAL A 106 6.96 5.71 -9.54
CA VAL A 106 5.92 6.15 -10.49
C VAL A 106 6.22 5.55 -11.85
N VAL A 107 5.18 5.39 -12.66
CA VAL A 107 5.28 4.85 -14.02
C VAL A 107 4.88 5.93 -15.00
N ARG A 108 5.77 6.27 -15.93
CA ARG A 108 5.50 7.12 -17.09
C ARG A 108 4.84 6.31 -18.19
N SER A 109 3.88 6.93 -18.86
CA SER A 109 3.28 6.39 -20.06
C SER A 109 3.98 6.92 -21.31
N PRO A 110 3.72 6.33 -22.50
CA PRO A 110 4.26 6.83 -23.75
C PRO A 110 3.83 8.26 -24.11
N SER A 111 2.76 8.80 -23.50
CA SER A 111 2.32 10.18 -23.72
C SER A 111 3.24 11.22 -23.05
N GLY A 112 4.12 10.78 -22.15
CA GLY A 112 4.94 11.64 -21.28
C GLY A 112 4.26 12.01 -19.96
N ARG A 113 2.98 11.66 -19.78
CA ARG A 113 2.31 11.72 -18.47
C ARG A 113 2.61 10.45 -17.67
N TYR A 114 1.94 10.28 -16.53
CA TYR A 114 2.07 9.10 -15.68
C TYR A 114 0.86 8.17 -15.81
N LEU A 115 1.05 6.92 -15.40
CA LEU A 115 -0.04 6.04 -15.01
C LEU A 115 -0.47 6.38 -13.58
N HIS A 116 -1.78 6.41 -13.35
CA HIS A 116 -2.32 6.65 -12.02
C HIS A 116 -1.87 5.53 -11.05
N HIS A 117 -1.46 5.87 -9.83
CA HIS A 117 -0.89 4.88 -8.91
C HIS A 117 -1.88 3.75 -8.58
N ASN A 118 -3.18 4.05 -8.43
CA ASN A 118 -4.19 3.01 -8.19
C ASN A 118 -4.45 2.14 -9.41
N PHE A 119 -4.18 2.62 -10.64
CA PHE A 119 -4.25 1.79 -11.84
C PHE A 119 -3.11 0.77 -11.83
N VAL A 120 -1.89 1.21 -11.56
CA VAL A 120 -0.73 0.31 -11.46
C VAL A 120 -0.94 -0.73 -10.34
N VAL A 121 -1.48 -0.32 -9.19
CA VAL A 121 -1.85 -1.23 -8.09
C VAL A 121 -2.90 -2.26 -8.55
N ALA A 122 -3.92 -1.82 -9.29
CA ALA A 122 -4.95 -2.72 -9.82
C ALA A 122 -4.35 -3.73 -10.81
N LEU A 123 -3.48 -3.31 -11.73
CA LEU A 123 -2.80 -4.23 -12.65
C LEU A 123 -1.91 -5.26 -11.92
N LEU A 124 -1.15 -4.81 -10.92
CA LEU A 124 -0.33 -5.72 -10.09
C LEU A 124 -1.19 -6.77 -9.38
N ASN A 125 -2.38 -6.39 -8.91
CA ASN A 125 -3.32 -7.31 -8.29
C ASN A 125 -3.96 -8.26 -9.31
N ASP A 126 -4.52 -7.72 -10.40
CA ASP A 126 -5.41 -8.45 -11.29
C ASP A 126 -4.65 -9.40 -12.22
N LEU A 127 -3.46 -9.00 -12.69
CA LEU A 127 -2.64 -9.83 -13.58
C LEU A 127 -1.73 -10.79 -12.80
N PHE A 128 -1.27 -10.38 -11.61
CA PHE A 128 -0.17 -11.06 -10.92
C PHE A 128 -0.51 -11.50 -9.49
N GLY A 129 -1.66 -11.12 -8.92
CA GLY A 129 -1.99 -11.39 -7.53
C GLY A 129 -1.09 -10.64 -6.52
N ILE A 130 -0.40 -9.59 -6.95
CA ILE A 130 0.53 -8.81 -6.12
C ILE A 130 -0.22 -7.68 -5.42
N GLN A 131 -0.36 -7.81 -4.10
CA GLN A 131 -0.95 -6.77 -3.27
C GLN A 131 0.07 -5.67 -2.99
N SER A 132 -0.10 -4.53 -3.67
CA SER A 132 0.70 -3.32 -3.45
C SER A 132 -0.15 -2.20 -2.86
N ARG A 133 0.46 -1.04 -2.57
CA ARG A 133 -0.27 0.14 -2.08
C ARG A 133 0.03 1.37 -2.92
N GLY A 134 -1.01 2.12 -3.24
CA GLY A 134 -0.94 3.41 -3.91
C GLY A 134 -1.16 4.58 -2.96
N GLY A 135 -0.75 5.79 -3.38
CA GLY A 135 -1.05 7.05 -2.70
C GLY A 135 0.19 7.75 -2.11
N CYS A 136 -0.03 8.62 -1.12
CA CYS A 136 1.02 9.49 -0.58
C CYS A 136 1.68 8.96 0.72
N SER A 137 1.45 7.70 1.10
CA SER A 137 2.05 7.02 2.28
C SER A 137 2.02 7.80 3.61
N CYS A 138 0.98 8.61 3.87
CA CYS A 138 0.91 9.51 5.03
C CYS A 138 2.08 10.51 5.14
N ALA A 139 2.75 10.80 4.02
CA ALA A 139 3.95 11.63 3.94
C ALA A 139 3.73 12.82 2.99
N GLY A 140 2.57 13.49 3.08
CA GLY A 140 2.15 14.56 2.16
C GLY A 140 3.24 15.59 1.83
N PRO A 141 3.87 16.24 2.84
CA PRO A 141 4.96 17.20 2.59
C PRO A 141 6.20 16.61 1.92
N TYR A 142 6.48 15.32 2.13
CA TYR A 142 7.56 14.63 1.44
C TYR A 142 7.17 14.28 0.00
N GLY A 143 5.93 13.84 -0.20
CA GLY A 143 5.35 13.60 -1.52
C GLY A 143 5.37 14.84 -2.40
N HIS A 144 5.04 16.01 -1.86
CA HIS A 144 5.09 17.26 -2.62
C HIS A 144 6.51 17.56 -3.12
N ARG A 145 7.54 17.34 -2.29
CA ARG A 145 8.94 17.50 -2.69
C ARG A 145 9.37 16.49 -3.76
N LEU A 146 8.95 15.24 -3.62
CA LEU A 146 9.29 14.18 -4.58
C LEU A 146 8.62 14.37 -5.95
N LEU A 147 7.40 14.91 -5.97
CA LEU A 147 6.59 15.06 -7.18
C LEU A 147 6.64 16.48 -7.76
N GLY A 148 7.44 17.38 -7.20
CA GLY A 148 7.58 18.76 -7.67
C GLY A 148 6.31 19.60 -7.52
N ILE A 149 5.52 19.36 -6.47
CA ILE A 149 4.28 20.09 -6.18
C ILE A 149 4.62 21.26 -5.26
N ASP A 150 4.42 22.48 -5.74
CA ASP A 150 4.57 23.69 -4.94
C ASP A 150 3.32 23.99 -4.10
N LEU A 151 3.37 25.07 -3.32
CA LEU A 151 2.30 25.45 -2.41
C LEU A 151 1.02 25.86 -3.17
N GLU A 152 1.14 26.52 -4.31
CA GLU A 152 0.01 26.96 -5.12
C GLU A 152 -0.74 25.76 -5.68
N ARG A 153 -0.03 24.85 -6.34
CA ARG A 153 -0.58 23.60 -6.85
C ARG A 153 -1.11 22.70 -5.75
N SER A 154 -0.47 22.69 -4.58
CA SER A 154 -0.99 22.00 -3.39
C SER A 154 -2.36 22.52 -2.96
N GLN A 155 -2.59 23.83 -3.00
CA GLN A 155 -3.88 24.43 -2.65
C GLN A 155 -4.94 24.18 -3.72
N GLU A 156 -4.56 24.11 -4.99
CA GLU A 156 -5.47 23.70 -6.07
C GLU A 156 -5.95 22.26 -5.86
N PHE A 157 -5.03 21.33 -5.57
CA PHE A 157 -5.41 19.96 -5.22
C PHE A 157 -6.31 19.90 -3.98
N GLU A 158 -6.03 20.68 -2.93
CA GLU A 158 -6.86 20.72 -1.72
C GLU A 158 -8.29 21.14 -2.04
N ARG A 159 -8.48 22.20 -2.83
CA ARG A 159 -9.82 22.67 -3.23
C ARG A 159 -10.60 21.58 -3.95
N GLU A 160 -9.95 20.89 -4.88
CA GLU A 160 -10.63 19.91 -5.71
C GLU A 160 -10.91 18.59 -4.97
N ILE A 161 -10.02 18.20 -4.06
CA ILE A 161 -10.26 17.08 -3.14
C ILE A 161 -11.39 17.41 -2.16
N ALA A 162 -11.44 18.64 -1.63
CA ALA A 162 -12.54 19.08 -0.76
C ALA A 162 -13.90 19.12 -1.49
N GLY A 163 -13.88 19.29 -2.81
CA GLY A 163 -15.03 19.13 -3.70
C GLY A 163 -15.49 17.68 -3.92
N GLY A 164 -14.81 16.69 -3.33
CA GLY A 164 -15.16 15.27 -3.41
C GLY A 164 -14.46 14.49 -4.52
N CYS A 165 -13.45 15.07 -5.17
CA CYS A 165 -12.69 14.41 -6.24
C CYS A 165 -11.34 13.89 -5.71
N GLU A 166 -11.34 12.81 -4.89
CA GLU A 166 -10.07 12.28 -4.36
C GLU A 166 -9.16 11.67 -5.43
N GLY A 167 -9.71 11.28 -6.59
CA GLY A 167 -8.96 10.62 -7.65
C GLY A 167 -7.91 11.49 -8.34
N ILE A 168 -7.93 12.80 -8.13
CA ILE A 168 -6.89 13.69 -8.65
C ILE A 168 -5.62 13.67 -7.79
N LYS A 169 -5.70 13.11 -6.57
CA LYS A 169 -4.65 13.16 -5.57
C LYS A 169 -3.36 12.51 -6.10
N PRO A 170 -2.23 13.23 -6.08
CA PRO A 170 -0.96 12.68 -6.53
C PRO A 170 -0.44 11.62 -5.54
N GLY A 171 0.32 10.66 -6.06
CA GLY A 171 0.87 9.57 -5.27
C GLY A 171 1.78 8.67 -6.06
N TRP A 172 2.24 7.61 -5.41
CA TRP A 172 3.14 6.62 -6.00
C TRP A 172 2.69 5.21 -5.62
N VAL A 173 3.28 4.23 -6.29
CA VAL A 173 3.11 2.81 -5.96
C VAL A 173 4.23 2.41 -5.01
N ARG A 174 3.90 1.55 -4.04
CA ARG A 174 4.88 1.02 -3.09
C ARG A 174 4.78 -0.49 -2.98
N VAL A 175 5.93 -1.13 -3.13
CA VAL A 175 6.15 -2.58 -2.94
C VAL A 175 7.26 -2.81 -1.91
N ASN A 176 7.22 -3.96 -1.23
CA ASN A 176 8.21 -4.35 -0.23
C ASN A 176 8.68 -5.78 -0.46
N PHE A 177 9.96 -6.04 -0.18
CA PHE A 177 10.52 -7.39 -0.20
C PHE A 177 10.84 -7.78 1.23
N ASN A 178 10.17 -8.83 1.73
CA ASN A 178 10.43 -9.35 3.07
C ASN A 178 11.64 -10.29 3.02
N TYR A 179 12.44 -10.35 4.10
CA TYR A 179 13.62 -11.22 4.17
C TYR A 179 13.37 -12.73 3.99
N PHE A 180 12.11 -13.18 4.09
CA PHE A 180 11.72 -14.59 4.03
C PHE A 180 11.10 -15.00 2.70
N VAL A 181 10.98 -14.10 1.72
CA VAL A 181 10.53 -14.51 0.38
C VAL A 181 11.69 -15.16 -0.37
N SER A 182 11.36 -16.13 -1.23
CA SER A 182 12.35 -16.80 -2.06
C SER A 182 12.83 -15.90 -3.19
N ASP A 183 13.96 -16.26 -3.79
CA ASP A 183 14.49 -15.56 -4.95
C ASP A 183 13.54 -15.64 -6.15
N THR A 184 12.82 -16.75 -6.32
CA THR A 184 11.76 -16.92 -7.33
C THR A 184 10.66 -15.88 -7.17
N VAL A 185 10.20 -15.66 -5.93
CA VAL A 185 9.17 -14.66 -5.64
C VAL A 185 9.70 -13.25 -5.89
N VAL A 186 10.96 -12.98 -5.53
CA VAL A 186 11.57 -11.67 -5.82
C VAL A 186 11.67 -11.42 -7.33
N ASP A 187 12.09 -12.42 -8.11
CA ASP A 187 12.13 -12.33 -9.56
C ASP A 187 10.76 -12.05 -10.17
N TYR A 188 9.76 -12.78 -9.70
CA TYR A 188 8.38 -12.59 -10.10
C TYR A 188 7.90 -11.16 -9.85
N LEU A 189 8.14 -10.64 -8.64
CA LEU A 189 7.77 -9.27 -8.28
C LEU A 189 8.50 -8.23 -9.14
N VAL A 190 9.80 -8.42 -9.38
CA VAL A 190 10.62 -7.51 -10.19
C VAL A 190 10.12 -7.48 -11.63
N GLU A 191 9.92 -8.64 -12.24
CA GLU A 191 9.46 -8.77 -13.62
C GLU A 191 8.02 -8.28 -13.79
N ALA A 192 7.11 -8.59 -12.86
CA ALA A 192 5.74 -8.09 -12.90
C ALA A 192 5.69 -6.55 -12.91
N VAL A 193 6.48 -5.90 -12.06
CA VAL A 193 6.58 -4.43 -12.04
C VAL A 193 7.16 -3.90 -13.35
N ARG A 194 8.16 -4.55 -13.95
CA ARG A 194 8.72 -4.16 -15.27
C ARG A 194 7.67 -4.28 -16.38
N MET A 195 6.93 -5.39 -16.43
CA MET A 195 5.86 -5.60 -17.40
C MET A 195 4.79 -4.51 -17.31
N VAL A 196 4.35 -4.18 -16.08
CA VAL A 196 3.37 -3.11 -15.87
C VAL A 196 3.95 -1.74 -16.24
N ALA A 197 5.22 -1.48 -15.92
CA ALA A 197 5.87 -0.23 -16.27
C ALA A 197 5.97 -0.02 -17.79
N HIS A 198 6.38 -1.06 -18.52
CA HIS A 198 6.59 -1.00 -19.96
C HIS A 198 5.28 -1.02 -20.77
N ASP A 199 4.39 -1.97 -20.49
CA ASP A 199 3.21 -2.26 -21.31
C ASP A 199 1.87 -2.03 -20.61
N GLY A 200 1.85 -1.75 -19.30
CA GLY A 200 0.60 -1.64 -18.53
C GLY A 200 -0.36 -0.57 -19.04
N TRP A 201 0.14 0.50 -19.66
CA TRP A 201 -0.68 1.55 -20.29
C TRP A 201 -1.64 0.99 -21.35
N ARG A 202 -1.30 -0.12 -22.00
CA ARG A 202 -2.12 -0.75 -23.04
C ARG A 202 -3.47 -1.23 -22.51
N LEU A 203 -3.54 -1.52 -21.22
CA LEU A 203 -4.74 -2.04 -20.56
C LEU A 203 -5.63 -0.93 -19.99
N LEU A 204 -5.26 0.35 -20.10
CA LEU A 204 -6.08 1.45 -19.58
C LEU A 204 -7.54 1.37 -20.05
N GLY A 205 -7.77 0.94 -21.30
CA GLY A 205 -9.09 0.79 -21.88
C GLY A 205 -9.96 -0.33 -21.31
N ASP A 206 -9.36 -1.24 -20.56
CA ASP A 206 -10.04 -2.35 -19.91
C ASP A 206 -10.47 -1.98 -18.49
N TYR A 207 -10.13 -0.78 -18.01
CA TYR A 207 -10.45 -0.31 -16.66
C TYR A 207 -11.31 0.95 -16.65
N ARG A 208 -12.14 1.04 -15.61
CA ARG A 208 -12.97 2.20 -15.27
C ARG A 208 -12.35 2.96 -14.11
N PHE A 209 -12.25 4.28 -14.25
CA PHE A 209 -11.75 5.19 -13.23
C PHE A 209 -12.89 5.90 -12.53
N GLU A 210 -12.93 5.81 -11.21
CA GLU A 210 -13.90 6.52 -10.39
C GLU A 210 -13.29 7.83 -9.87
N VAL A 211 -13.69 8.97 -10.44
CA VAL A 211 -13.14 10.30 -10.13
C VAL A 211 -13.23 10.64 -8.64
N ALA A 212 -14.33 10.25 -7.99
CA ALA A 212 -14.59 10.57 -6.59
C ALA A 212 -13.61 9.87 -5.63
N THR A 213 -13.22 8.62 -5.93
CA THR A 213 -12.43 7.76 -5.03
C THR A 213 -11.00 7.52 -5.51
N GLY A 214 -10.73 7.78 -6.79
CA GLY A 214 -9.49 7.40 -7.45
C GLY A 214 -9.32 5.92 -7.72
N LEU A 215 -10.36 5.11 -7.52
CA LEU A 215 -10.30 3.67 -7.74
C LEU A 215 -10.32 3.34 -9.24
N TRP A 216 -9.55 2.31 -9.59
CA TRP A 216 -9.56 1.70 -10.91
C TRP A 216 -10.12 0.29 -10.78
N ARG A 217 -11.09 -0.07 -11.63
CA ARG A 217 -11.70 -1.40 -11.64
C ARG A 217 -11.77 -1.92 -13.07
N HIS A 218 -11.47 -3.19 -13.27
CA HIS A 218 -11.67 -3.80 -14.57
C HIS A 218 -13.14 -3.66 -15.01
N ARG A 219 -13.39 -3.37 -16.28
CA ARG A 219 -14.73 -3.07 -16.82
C ARG A 219 -15.70 -4.25 -16.75
N GLU A 220 -15.18 -5.47 -16.67
CA GLU A 220 -15.97 -6.69 -16.49
C GLU A 220 -16.33 -6.97 -15.02
N GLY A 221 -15.87 -6.12 -14.09
CA GLY A 221 -16.13 -6.23 -12.67
C GLY A 221 -14.96 -6.84 -11.89
N LEU A 222 -15.21 -7.07 -10.60
CA LEU A 222 -14.25 -7.69 -9.69
C LEU A 222 -14.40 -9.20 -9.73
N VAL A 223 -13.28 -9.91 -9.59
CA VAL A 223 -13.32 -11.35 -9.29
C VAL A 223 -13.91 -11.53 -7.89
N GLU A 224 -14.94 -12.36 -7.78
CA GLU A 224 -15.53 -12.70 -6.47
C GLU A 224 -14.46 -13.33 -5.57
N PRO A 225 -14.21 -12.80 -4.36
CA PRO A 225 -13.18 -13.33 -3.49
C PRO A 225 -13.55 -14.76 -3.07
N PRO A 226 -12.56 -15.64 -2.88
CA PRO A 226 -12.81 -17.03 -2.48
C PRO A 226 -13.45 -17.15 -1.09
N LEU A 227 -13.37 -16.09 -0.28
CA LEU A 227 -13.96 -15.99 1.05
C LEU A 227 -14.70 -14.66 1.21
N SER A 228 -15.90 -14.71 1.80
CA SER A 228 -16.73 -13.55 2.10
C SER A 228 -17.31 -13.63 3.51
N LEU A 229 -17.38 -12.49 4.21
CA LEU A 229 -18.05 -12.41 5.51
C LEU A 229 -19.54 -12.78 5.43
N ARG A 230 -20.16 -12.68 4.24
CA ARG A 230 -21.55 -13.09 4.01
C ARG A 230 -21.75 -14.60 4.06
N GLN A 231 -20.67 -15.38 3.96
CA GLN A 231 -20.70 -16.84 4.06
C GLN A 231 -20.60 -17.31 5.52
N ILE A 232 -20.42 -16.40 6.48
CA ILE A 232 -20.43 -16.76 7.91
C ILE A 232 -21.88 -17.02 8.33
N SER A 233 -22.15 -18.22 8.83
CA SER A 233 -23.47 -18.63 9.29
C SER A 233 -23.46 -18.96 10.78
N TYR A 234 -24.55 -18.61 11.47
CA TYR A 234 -24.80 -18.98 12.86
C TYR A 234 -26.01 -19.91 13.00
N ALA A 235 -26.58 -20.38 11.87
CA ALA A 235 -27.81 -21.17 11.86
C ALA A 235 -27.70 -22.47 12.67
N GLY A 236 -26.49 -23.01 12.85
CA GLY A 236 -26.21 -24.20 13.65
C GLY A 236 -25.92 -23.94 15.13
N GLY A 237 -26.08 -22.71 15.64
CA GLY A 237 -25.73 -22.35 17.02
C GLY A 237 -24.23 -22.24 17.29
N VAL A 238 -23.39 -22.55 16.30
CA VAL A 238 -21.94 -22.32 16.26
C VAL A 238 -21.58 -21.56 14.99
N PRO A 239 -20.55 -20.68 15.01
CA PRO A 239 -20.10 -20.01 13.81
C PRO A 239 -19.57 -21.02 12.79
N GLN A 240 -20.19 -21.06 11.62
CA GLN A 240 -19.70 -21.78 10.46
C GLN A 240 -19.04 -20.78 9.51
N MET A 241 -17.80 -21.06 9.14
CA MET A 241 -16.99 -20.19 8.28
C MET A 241 -16.50 -21.02 7.08
N PRO A 242 -16.53 -20.48 5.86
CA PRO A 242 -15.92 -21.13 4.70
C PRO A 242 -14.42 -21.27 4.94
N GLN A 243 -13.85 -22.40 4.50
CA GLN A 243 -12.41 -22.60 4.48
C GLN A 243 -11.94 -22.66 3.03
N HIS A 244 -10.93 -21.85 2.72
CA HIS A 244 -10.21 -21.94 1.45
C HIS A 244 -8.75 -22.23 1.76
N ARG A 245 -8.25 -23.38 1.28
CA ARG A 245 -6.89 -23.86 1.53
C ARG A 245 -6.13 -24.15 0.24
N GLU A 246 -6.71 -23.83 -0.92
CA GLU A 246 -6.03 -24.03 -2.19
C GLU A 246 -4.86 -23.06 -2.28
N SER A 247 -3.69 -23.60 -2.59
CA SER A 247 -2.45 -22.82 -2.75
C SER A 247 -1.68 -23.37 -3.93
N GLY A 248 -1.20 -22.50 -4.79
CA GLY A 248 -0.24 -22.84 -5.84
C GLY A 248 1.20 -22.86 -5.32
N GLY A 249 2.05 -23.68 -5.93
CA GLY A 249 3.50 -23.60 -5.71
C GLY A 249 4.14 -22.53 -6.58
N GLU A 250 5.41 -22.20 -6.31
CA GLU A 250 6.16 -21.17 -7.05
C GLU A 250 6.27 -21.41 -8.56
N LYS A 251 6.07 -22.66 -9.01
CA LYS A 251 6.06 -23.02 -10.45
C LYS A 251 4.98 -22.29 -11.24
N LEU A 252 3.88 -21.89 -10.59
CA LEU A 252 2.81 -21.13 -11.25
C LEU A 252 3.21 -19.68 -11.53
N LEU A 253 4.23 -19.14 -10.84
CA LEU A 253 4.67 -17.76 -11.05
C LEU A 253 5.17 -17.54 -12.49
N ASP A 254 5.91 -18.50 -13.04
CA ASP A 254 6.36 -18.47 -14.44
C ASP A 254 5.20 -18.59 -15.44
N GLU A 255 4.14 -19.31 -15.09
CA GLU A 255 2.90 -19.37 -15.88
C GLU A 255 2.20 -18.01 -15.88
N HIS A 256 2.02 -17.40 -14.71
CA HIS A 256 1.42 -16.07 -14.58
C HIS A 256 2.18 -14.99 -15.36
N LEU A 257 3.52 -15.00 -15.33
CA LEU A 257 4.32 -14.07 -16.15
C LEU A 257 4.11 -14.29 -17.65
N ARG A 258 4.00 -15.55 -18.11
CA ARG A 258 3.73 -15.86 -19.52
C ARG A 258 2.34 -15.41 -19.95
N ASP A 259 1.34 -15.68 -19.13
CA ASP A 259 -0.05 -15.29 -19.41
C ASP A 259 -0.19 -13.77 -19.44
N ALA A 260 0.39 -13.06 -18.46
CA ALA A 260 0.40 -11.60 -18.44
C ALA A 260 1.10 -11.02 -19.68
N ARG A 261 2.24 -11.59 -20.09
CA ARG A 261 2.94 -11.16 -21.31
C ARG A 261 2.08 -11.34 -22.57
N ALA A 262 1.35 -12.46 -22.68
CA ALA A 262 0.44 -12.70 -23.79
C ALA A 262 -0.73 -11.70 -23.82
N LEU A 263 -1.32 -11.40 -22.66
CA LEU A 263 -2.38 -10.41 -22.52
C LEU A 263 -1.90 -9.01 -22.91
N LEU A 264 -0.75 -8.57 -22.38
CA LEU A 264 -0.15 -7.27 -22.68
C LEU A 264 0.21 -7.12 -24.16
N ALA A 265 0.76 -8.18 -24.78
CA ALA A 265 1.10 -8.18 -26.20
C ALA A 265 -0.13 -8.13 -27.13
N ALA A 266 -1.25 -8.72 -26.70
CA ALA A 266 -2.50 -8.68 -27.46
C ALA A 266 -3.24 -7.34 -27.33
N ALA A 267 -2.95 -6.55 -26.28
CA ALA A 267 -3.58 -5.27 -26.03
C ALA A 267 -3.09 -4.16 -26.99
N GLN A 268 -4.02 -3.55 -27.71
CA GLN A 268 -3.72 -2.47 -28.64
C GLN A 268 -3.42 -1.15 -27.94
N GLY A 269 -4.01 -0.92 -26.76
CA GLY A 269 -3.93 0.35 -26.06
C GLY A 269 -5.03 1.35 -26.46
N PRO A 270 -5.45 2.24 -25.54
CA PRO A 270 -6.27 3.40 -25.89
C PRO A 270 -5.53 4.39 -26.79
N ASP A 271 -6.30 5.28 -27.41
CA ASP A 271 -5.77 6.59 -27.79
C ASP A 271 -5.52 7.45 -26.53
N LEU A 272 -4.25 7.73 -26.25
CA LEU A 272 -3.83 8.54 -25.10
C LEU A 272 -3.94 10.05 -25.35
N ALA A 273 -4.13 10.49 -26.60
CA ALA A 273 -4.31 11.90 -26.94
C ALA A 273 -5.76 12.38 -26.71
N ALA A 274 -6.71 11.44 -26.64
CA ALA A 274 -8.10 11.74 -26.39
C ALA A 274 -8.31 12.35 -24.99
N HIS A 275 -8.99 13.50 -24.93
CA HIS A 275 -9.31 14.15 -23.67
C HIS A 275 -10.56 13.50 -23.02
N PRO A 276 -10.57 13.36 -21.69
CA PRO A 276 -11.75 12.87 -20.97
C PRO A 276 -12.86 13.94 -21.03
N GLY A 277 -13.95 13.67 -21.76
CA GLY A 277 -15.05 14.63 -21.90
C GLY A 277 -15.96 14.76 -20.66
N GLN A 278 -15.75 13.95 -19.62
CA GLN A 278 -16.68 13.80 -18.48
C GLN A 278 -16.07 14.20 -17.12
N VAL A 279 -15.07 15.08 -17.10
CA VAL A 279 -14.45 15.61 -15.87
C VAL A 279 -14.63 17.13 -15.77
N SER A 280 -14.49 17.69 -14.56
CA SER A 280 -14.50 19.15 -14.37
C SER A 280 -13.29 19.79 -15.06
N ALA A 281 -13.40 21.10 -15.37
CA ALA A 281 -12.28 21.85 -15.93
C ALA A 281 -11.08 21.91 -14.95
N ASP A 282 -11.37 22.01 -13.65
CA ASP A 282 -10.37 22.04 -12.58
C ASP A 282 -9.66 20.68 -12.43
N PHE A 283 -10.39 19.56 -12.55
CA PHE A 283 -9.79 18.23 -12.62
C PHE A 283 -8.87 18.09 -13.83
N GLU A 284 -9.32 18.51 -15.02
CA GLU A 284 -8.50 18.42 -16.24
C GLU A 284 -7.25 19.30 -16.16
N HIS A 285 -7.35 20.49 -15.54
CA HIS A 285 -6.21 21.37 -15.28
C HIS A 285 -5.15 20.69 -14.39
N LEU A 286 -5.59 19.96 -13.37
CA LEU A 286 -4.73 19.28 -12.40
C LEU A 286 -4.28 17.88 -12.83
N ARG A 287 -4.81 17.37 -13.96
CA ARG A 287 -4.59 15.99 -14.39
C ARG A 287 -3.12 15.74 -14.69
N TRP A 288 -2.52 14.87 -13.88
CA TRP A 288 -1.10 14.47 -13.99
C TRP A 288 -0.90 13.11 -14.67
N PHE A 289 -1.99 12.41 -15.00
CA PHE A 289 -1.96 11.04 -15.52
C PHE A 289 -2.80 10.87 -16.80
N ASP A 290 -2.56 9.78 -17.52
CA ASP A 290 -3.37 9.42 -18.68
C ASP A 290 -4.75 8.92 -18.26
N LEU A 291 -5.79 9.55 -18.80
CA LEU A 291 -7.19 9.19 -18.57
C LEU A 291 -7.95 9.22 -19.91
N PRO A 292 -7.84 8.17 -20.72
CA PRO A 292 -8.63 8.03 -21.94
C PRO A 292 -10.13 8.12 -21.65
N ALA A 293 -10.91 8.70 -22.56
CA ALA A 293 -12.36 8.89 -22.37
C ALA A 293 -13.12 7.59 -22.07
N GLN A 294 -12.66 6.47 -22.64
CA GLN A 294 -13.22 5.14 -22.40
C GLN A 294 -12.98 4.61 -20.98
N CYS A 295 -12.18 5.27 -20.13
CA CYS A 295 -12.06 4.90 -18.72
C CYS A 295 -13.18 5.50 -17.86
N LEU A 296 -13.97 6.44 -18.39
CA LEU A 296 -15.03 7.14 -17.66
C LEU A 296 -16.45 6.69 -18.06
N THR A 297 -16.58 5.90 -19.12
CA THR A 297 -17.87 5.42 -19.63
C THR A 297 -18.37 4.14 -18.97
#